data_AF-A0A3D3G0M0-F1
#
_entry.id   AF-A0A3D3G0M0-F1
#
_cell.length_a   1.000
_cell.length_b   1.000
_cell.length_c   1.000
_cell.angle_alpha   90.00
_cell.angle_beta   90.00
_cell.angle_gamma   90.00
#
_symmetry.space_group_name_H-M   'P 1'
#
loop_
_entity.id
_entity.type
_entity.pdbx_description
1 polymer ?
#
loop_
_entity_poly.entity_id
_entity_poly.type
_entity_poly.pdbx_seq_one_letter_code
_entity_poly.pdbx_strand_id
1 'polypeptide(L)' 'TLLTQSPVLEDALVSFDCEVVQQLSIGSHDVLFCEVKAMCQRQGNALMYFNRSYCEPHKMC' A
#
# COMPACT_ATOMS: atom_id res chain seq x y z
N THR A 1 4.05 -12.35 -8.07
CA THR A 1 5.14 -11.40 -7.78
C THR A 1 5.24 -10.39 -8.93
N LEU A 2 5.99 -9.30 -8.76
CA LEU A 2 6.30 -8.33 -9.82
C LEU A 2 7.82 -8.33 -10.11
N LEU A 3 8.47 -7.17 -10.24
CA LEU A 3 9.88 -7.05 -10.65
C LEU A 3 10.86 -7.43 -9.53
N THR A 4 10.62 -7.02 -8.29
CA THR A 4 11.54 -7.31 -7.16
C THR A 4 11.43 -8.75 -6.65
N GLN A 5 10.46 -9.51 -7.18
CA GLN A 5 10.05 -10.83 -6.68
C GLN A 5 9.40 -10.83 -5.28
N SER A 6 9.09 -9.67 -4.71
CA SER A 6 8.29 -9.58 -3.49
C SER A 6 6.89 -10.20 -3.70
N PRO A 7 6.33 -10.86 -2.67
CA PRO A 7 5.00 -11.46 -2.75
C PRO A 7 3.92 -10.39 -2.94
N VAL A 8 2.91 -10.71 -3.76
CA VAL A 8 1.80 -9.80 -4.09
C VAL A 8 0.49 -10.52 -3.85
N LEU A 9 -0.47 -9.84 -3.23
CA LEU A 9 -1.82 -10.34 -3.02
C LEU A 9 -2.60 -10.28 -4.34
N GLU A 10 -3.22 -11.39 -4.74
CA GLU A 10 -3.84 -11.53 -6.07
C GLU A 10 -4.99 -10.54 -6.31
N ASP A 11 -5.83 -10.32 -5.29
CA ASP A 11 -7.04 -9.49 -5.37
C ASP A 11 -6.92 -8.14 -4.64
N ALA A 12 -5.70 -7.68 -4.39
CA ALA A 12 -5.49 -6.34 -3.85
C ALA A 12 -6.01 -5.27 -4.84
N LEU A 13 -6.60 -4.19 -4.29
CA LEU A 13 -7.01 -3.03 -5.09
C LEU A 13 -5.82 -2.41 -5.83
N VAL A 14 -4.68 -2.30 -5.14
CA VAL A 14 -3.40 -1.85 -5.68
C VAL A 14 -2.26 -2.55 -4.95
N SER A 15 -1.15 -2.81 -5.64
CA SER A 15 0.11 -3.22 -5.04
C SER A 15 1.25 -2.45 -5.68
N PHE A 16 2.11 -1.90 -4.82
CA PHE A 16 3.36 -1.24 -5.22
C PHE A 16 4.52 -2.17 -4.89
N ASP A 17 5.30 -2.48 -5.90
CA ASP A 17 6.50 -3.30 -5.79
C ASP A 17 7.72 -2.38 -5.71
N CYS A 18 8.42 -2.39 -4.57
CA CYS A 18 9.38 -1.35 -4.23
C CYS A 18 10.70 -1.90 -3.69
N GLU A 19 11.77 -1.10 -3.82
CA GLU A 19 13.04 -1.29 -3.12
C GLU A 19 13.23 -0.21 -2.05
N VAL A 20 13.68 -0.58 -0.86
CA VAL A 20 13.98 0.37 0.22
C VAL A 20 15.26 1.13 -0.14
N VAL A 21 15.16 2.45 -0.23
CA VAL A 21 16.30 3.33 -0.55
C VAL A 21 16.77 4.14 0.66
N GLN A 22 15.92 4.31 1.68
CA GLN A 22 16.27 4.99 2.92
C GLN A 22 15.39 4.51 4.09
N GLN A 23 15.96 4.50 5.29
CA GLN A 23 15.25 4.24 6.55
C GLN A 23 15.60 5.33 7.57
N LEU A 24 14.60 5.86 8.26
CA LEU A 24 14.76 6.84 9.35
C LEU A 24 14.06 6.34 10.62
N SER A 25 14.79 6.25 11.73
CA SER A 25 14.21 5.90 13.04
C SER A 25 13.66 7.16 13.74
N ILE A 26 12.35 7.17 14.01
CA ILE A 26 11.64 8.30 14.62
C ILE A 26 10.81 7.78 15.80
N GLY A 27 11.33 8.01 17.02
CA GLY A 27 10.69 7.53 18.24
C GLY A 27 10.63 6.01 18.27
N SER A 28 9.43 5.45 18.34
CA SER A 28 9.21 3.99 18.39
C SER A 28 9.05 3.33 17.02
N HIS A 29 9.15 4.07 15.91
CA HIS A 29 8.87 3.56 14.57
C HIS A 29 9.98 3.93 13.58
N ASP A 30 10.10 3.16 12.50
CA ASP A 30 10.93 3.50 11.35
C ASP A 30 10.06 4.00 10.19
N VAL A 31 10.51 5.05 9.51
CA VAL A 31 9.98 5.49 8.23
C VAL A 31 10.85 4.92 7.11
N LEU A 32 10.24 4.13 6.23
CA LEU A 32 10.90 3.56 5.06
C LEU A 32 10.53 4.38 3.82
N PHE A 33 11.54 4.89 3.13
CA PHE A 33 11.37 5.46 1.79
C PHE A 33 11.72 4.40 0.77
N CYS A 34 10.77 4.09 -0.11
CA CYS A 34 10.90 3.03 -1.08
C CYS A 34 10.69 3.56 -2.49
N GLU A 35 11.58 3.19 -3.40
CA GLU A 35 11.46 3.50 -4.83
C GLU A 35 10.55 2.47 -5.49
N VAL A 36 9.49 2.93 -6.17
CA VAL A 36 8.53 2.07 -6.87
C VAL A 36 9.18 1.55 -8.16
N LYS A 37 9.31 0.23 -8.29
CA LYS A 37 9.82 -0.44 -9.48
C LYS A 37 8.70 -0.89 -10.40
N ALA A 38 7.59 -1.36 -9.85
CA ALA A 38 6.40 -1.75 -10.59
C ALA A 38 5.14 -1.52 -9.77
N MET A 39 3.99 -1.52 -10.45
CA MET A 39 2.68 -1.47 -9.79
C MET A 39 1.66 -2.28 -10.57
N CYS A 40 0.68 -2.83 -9.85
CA CYS A 40 -0.54 -3.38 -10.43
C CYS A 40 -1.76 -2.85 -9.69
N GLN A 41 -2.86 -2.64 -10.40
CA GLN A 41 -4.10 -2.10 -9.84
C GLN A 41 -5.32 -2.75 -10.48
N ARG A 42 -6.43 -2.74 -9.75
CA ARG A 42 -7.75 -3.18 -10.20
C ARG A 42 -8.76 -2.05 -9.95
N GLN A 43 -9.91 -2.14 -10.60
CA GLN A 43 -11.03 -1.23 -10.32
C GLN A 43 -11.76 -1.67 -9.06
N GLY A 44 -12.16 -0.73 -8.21
CA GLY A 44 -12.87 -1.01 -6.96
C GLY A 44 -12.82 0.17 -5.98
N ASN A 45 -13.49 0.02 -4.84
CA ASN A 45 -13.40 0.98 -3.74
C ASN A 45 -12.29 0.57 -2.79
N ALA A 46 -11.60 1.55 -2.19
CA ALA A 46 -10.64 1.28 -1.12
C ALA A 46 -11.36 0.96 0.19
N LEU A 47 -10.89 -0.07 0.90
CA LEU A 47 -11.28 -0.31 2.28
C LEU A 47 -10.73 0.83 3.16
N MET A 48 -11.60 1.51 3.89
CA MET A 48 -11.20 2.57 4.83
C MET A 48 -11.17 2.03 6.26
N TYR A 49 -10.25 2.55 7.07
CA TYR A 49 -10.18 2.27 8.51
C TYR A 49 -10.21 3.58 9.29
N PHE A 50 -11.28 3.78 10.05
CA PHE A 50 -11.50 4.99 10.83
C PHE A 50 -12.15 4.65 12.17
N ASN A 51 -11.72 5.35 13.23
CA ASN A 51 -12.22 5.14 14.59
C ASN A 51 -12.33 3.65 14.99
N ARG A 52 -11.24 2.91 14.73
CA ARG A 52 -11.11 1.49 15.04
C ARG A 52 -12.14 0.58 14.34
N SER A 53 -12.71 1.03 13.22
CA SER A 53 -13.73 0.30 12.46
C SER A 53 -13.43 0.38 10.96
N TYR A 54 -13.82 -0.68 10.23
CA TYR A 54 -13.82 -0.66 8.78
C TYR A 54 -15.02 0.11 8.25
N CYS A 55 -14.81 0.90 7.21
CA CYS A 55 -15.86 1.63 6.52
C CYS A 55 -15.60 1.68 5.01
N GLU A 56 -16.65 2.01 4.26
CA GLU A 56 -16.58 2.23 2.82
C GLU A 56 -16.48 3.73 2.51
N PRO A 57 -15.83 4.13 1.41
CA PRO A 57 -15.81 5.50 0.96
C PRO A 57 -17.23 5.98 0.65
N HIS A 58 -17.59 7.15 1.16
CA HIS A 58 -18.84 7.78 0.78
C HIS A 58 -18.73 8.33 -0.65
N LYS A 59 -19.56 7.83 -1.56
CA LYS A 59 -19.67 8.39 -2.91
C LYS A 59 -20.45 9.69 -2.82
N MET A 60 -19.78 10.82 -3.02
CA MET A 60 -20.48 12.08 -3.25
C MET A 60 -21.17 11.96 -4.61
N CYS A 61 -22.51 11.90 -4.60
CA CYS A 61 -23.33 11.94 -5.81
C CYS A 61 -23.20 13.30 -6.52
#